data_AF-A0A8J7JTW5-F1
#
_entry.id   AF-A0A8J7JTW5-F1
#
_cell.length_a   1.000
_cell.length_b   1.000
_cell.length_c   1.000
_cell.angle_alpha   90.00
_cell.angle_beta   90.00
_cell.angle_gamma   90.00
#
_symmetry.space_group_name_H-M   'P 1'
#
loop_
_entity.id
_entity.type
_entity.pdbx_description
1 polymer ?
#
loop_
_entity_poly.entity_id
_entity_poly.type
_entity_poly.pdbx_seq_one_letter_code
_entity_poly.pdbx_strand_id
1 'polypeptide(L)'
;MSLAFDRKLYGKLLAEYQPQVITSEAEYEVMLANAERLIGCKNRSQEETALLQILVRLIEEYENKNYPMNKSSPHIILQHLMEAREIKQSELVEIFGSKEIVSEIIDGKRAITETQTKALGDFFHVSPKLFIS
;
A
#
# COMPACT_ATOMS: atom_id res chain seq x y z
N MET A 1 30.33 -19.55 10.71
CA MET A 1 30.46 -19.92 9.28
C MET A 1 29.72 -18.87 8.47
N SER A 2 30.43 -17.99 7.77
CA SER A 2 29.77 -17.12 6.78
C SER A 2 29.38 -18.00 5.61
N LEU A 3 28.09 -18.27 5.42
CA LEU A 3 27.61 -18.76 4.14
C LEU A 3 27.96 -17.67 3.12
N ALA A 4 28.89 -17.99 2.22
CA ALA A 4 29.25 -17.08 1.15
C ALA A 4 28.04 -16.90 0.23
N PHE A 5 27.79 -15.67 -0.20
CA PHE A 5 26.70 -15.34 -1.11
C PHE A 5 26.79 -16.18 -2.40
N ASP A 6 25.79 -17.03 -2.66
CA ASP A 6 25.73 -17.91 -3.81
C ASP A 6 25.22 -17.15 -5.04
N ARG A 7 26.17 -16.72 -5.87
CA ARG A 7 25.88 -16.02 -7.13
C ARG A 7 25.10 -16.85 -8.15
N LYS A 8 25.22 -18.19 -8.12
CA LYS A 8 24.47 -19.05 -9.04
C LYS A 8 23.02 -19.15 -8.63
N LEU A 9 22.76 -19.30 -7.33
CA LEU A 9 21.40 -19.24 -6.78
C LEU A 9 20.78 -17.87 -7.06
N TYR A 10 21.51 -16.80 -6.77
CA TYR A 10 21.03 -15.45 -7.03
C TYR A 10 20.72 -15.20 -8.51
N GLY A 11 21.56 -15.69 -9.43
CA GLY A 11 21.29 -15.62 -10.86
C GLY A 11 20.00 -16.33 -11.29
N LYS A 12 19.66 -17.47 -10.66
CA LYS A 12 18.38 -18.15 -10.91
C LYS A 12 17.19 -17.34 -10.39
N LEU A 13 17.32 -16.77 -9.20
CA LEU A 13 16.30 -15.89 -8.62
C LEU A 13 16.04 -14.67 -9.52
N LEU A 14 17.10 -14.04 -10.04
CA LEU A 14 16.94 -12.93 -10.99
C LEU A 14 16.24 -13.35 -12.29
N ALA A 15 16.54 -14.55 -12.81
CA ALA A 15 15.89 -15.06 -14.02
C ALA A 15 14.42 -15.44 -13.79
N GLU A 16 14.06 -15.90 -12.59
CA GLU A 16 12.68 -16.23 -12.22
C GLU A 16 11.84 -14.97 -12.01
N TYR A 17 12.33 -14.02 -11.20
CA TYR A 17 11.56 -12.86 -10.76
C TYR A 17 11.68 -11.65 -11.70
N GLN A 18 12.72 -11.61 -12.54
CA GLN A 18 12.98 -10.58 -13.56
C GLN A 18 12.72 -9.15 -13.05
N PRO A 19 13.37 -8.73 -11.95
CA PRO A 19 13.15 -7.39 -11.40
C PRO A 19 13.58 -6.32 -12.40
N GLN A 20 12.68 -5.40 -12.70
CA GLN A 20 12.90 -4.28 -13.60
C GLN A 20 12.27 -3.00 -13.04
N VAL A 21 12.70 -1.85 -13.57
CA VAL A 21 12.06 -0.57 -13.26
C VAL A 21 10.58 -0.66 -13.60
N ILE A 22 9.73 -0.38 -12.62
CA ILE A 22 8.29 -0.45 -12.77
C ILE A 22 7.84 0.80 -13.53
N THR A 23 7.10 0.60 -14.62
CA THR A 23 6.60 1.69 -15.48
C THR A 23 5.10 1.64 -15.69
N SER A 24 4.43 0.61 -15.18
CA SER A 24 2.99 0.43 -15.27
C SER A 24 2.40 -0.20 -14.01
N GLU A 25 1.10 -0.01 -13.80
CA GLU A 25 0.38 -0.58 -12.66
C GLU A 25 0.39 -2.12 -12.65
N ALA A 26 0.31 -2.75 -13.82
CA ALA A 26 0.38 -4.20 -13.92
C ALA A 26 1.75 -4.76 -13.47
N GLU A 27 2.84 -4.04 -13.78
CA GLU A 27 4.18 -4.40 -13.30
C GLU A 27 4.31 -4.16 -11.79
N TYR A 28 3.68 -3.11 -11.26
CA TYR A 28 3.64 -2.82 -9.83
C TYR A 28 2.99 -3.95 -9.05
N GLU A 29 1.79 -4.37 -9.44
CA GLU A 29 1.03 -5.47 -8.81
C GLU A 29 1.81 -6.79 -8.81
N VAL A 30 2.46 -7.12 -9.94
CA VAL A 30 3.30 -8.33 -10.04
C VAL A 30 4.51 -8.24 -9.11
N MET A 31 5.16 -7.07 -9.05
CA MET A 31 6.32 -6.86 -8.18
C MET A 31 5.93 -6.94 -6.70
N LEU A 32 4.78 -6.37 -6.34
CA LEU A 32 4.23 -6.37 -5.00
C LEU A 32 3.92 -7.80 -4.55
N ALA A 33 3.19 -8.58 -5.35
CA ALA A 33 2.88 -9.97 -5.06
C ALA A 33 4.16 -10.83 -4.88
N ASN A 34 5.18 -10.58 -5.70
CA ASN A 34 6.48 -11.24 -5.58
C ASN A 34 7.20 -10.88 -4.27
N ALA A 35 7.17 -9.61 -3.86
CA ALA A 35 7.74 -9.16 -2.61
C ALA A 35 7.01 -9.80 -1.41
N GLU A 36 5.68 -9.84 -1.43
CA GLU A 36 4.85 -10.49 -0.40
C GLU A 36 5.17 -11.98 -0.26
N ARG A 37 5.32 -12.69 -1.39
CA ARG A 37 5.71 -14.10 -1.41
C ARG A 37 7.04 -14.32 -0.68
N LEU A 38 8.04 -13.48 -0.96
CA LEU A 38 9.35 -13.54 -0.31
C LEU A 38 9.25 -13.15 1.18
N ILE A 39 8.41 -12.18 1.54
CA ILE A 39 8.15 -11.78 2.93
C ILE A 39 7.60 -12.96 3.75
N GLY A 40 6.66 -13.72 3.17
CA GLY A 40 6.05 -14.90 3.81
C GLY A 40 6.98 -16.10 4.02
N CYS A 41 8.15 -16.14 3.38
CA CYS A 41 9.12 -17.23 3.55
C CYS A 41 9.83 -17.17 4.93
N LYS A 42 9.54 -18.15 5.80
CA LYS A 42 10.09 -18.23 7.18
C LYS A 42 11.62 -18.40 7.25
N ASN A 43 12.22 -19.13 6.31
CA ASN A 43 13.66 -19.40 6.26
C ASN A 43 14.27 -18.86 4.96
N ARG A 44 14.29 -17.52 4.84
CA ARG A 44 14.83 -16.85 3.66
C ARG A 44 16.35 -16.94 3.62
N SER A 45 16.88 -17.31 2.46
CA SER A 45 18.31 -17.25 2.15
C SER A 45 18.83 -15.80 2.06
N GLN A 46 20.15 -15.65 2.05
CA GLN A 46 20.76 -14.32 1.85
C GLN A 46 20.45 -13.76 0.46
N GLU A 47 20.35 -14.63 -0.54
CA GLU A 47 20.10 -14.30 -1.94
C GLU A 47 18.65 -13.85 -2.15
N GLU A 48 17.69 -14.56 -1.55
CA GLU A 48 16.28 -14.15 -1.55
C GLU A 48 16.07 -12.85 -0.77
N THR A 49 16.85 -12.62 0.30
CA THR A 49 16.82 -11.35 1.04
C THR A 49 17.36 -10.20 0.18
N ALA A 50 18.46 -10.42 -0.54
CA ALA A 50 19.00 -9.44 -1.47
C ALA A 50 18.03 -9.13 -2.61
N LEU A 51 17.37 -10.15 -3.16
CA LEU A 51 16.32 -9.95 -4.16
C LEU A 51 15.17 -9.11 -3.59
N LEU A 52 14.65 -9.47 -2.41
CA LEU A 52 13.56 -8.71 -1.79
C LEU A 52 13.92 -7.23 -1.62
N GLN A 53 15.15 -6.91 -1.20
CA GLN A 53 15.60 -5.53 -1.07
C GLN A 53 15.52 -4.76 -2.40
N ILE A 54 15.83 -5.41 -3.52
CA ILE A 54 15.67 -4.81 -4.85
C ILE A 54 14.20 -4.59 -5.17
N LEU A 55 13.34 -5.60 -4.98
CA LEU A 55 11.91 -5.48 -5.27
C LEU A 55 11.28 -4.32 -4.48
N VAL A 56 11.54 -4.27 -3.17
CA VAL A 56 11.07 -3.19 -2.29
C VAL A 56 11.55 -1.83 -2.80
N ARG A 57 12.83 -1.72 -3.21
CA ARG A 57 13.36 -0.44 -3.69
C ARG A 57 12.71 0.03 -4.98
N LEU A 58 12.41 -0.89 -5.90
CA LEU A 58 11.73 -0.59 -7.16
C LEU A 58 10.26 -0.19 -6.93
N ILE A 59 9.59 -0.89 -6.01
CA ILE A 59 8.23 -0.56 -5.54
C ILE A 59 8.22 0.85 -4.93
N GLU A 60 9.10 1.14 -3.98
CA GLU A 60 9.22 2.48 -3.36
C GLU A 60 9.45 3.56 -4.41
N GLU A 61 10.29 3.32 -5.42
CA GLU A 61 10.55 4.30 -6.47
C GLU A 61 9.31 4.58 -7.31
N TYR A 62 8.56 3.53 -7.68
CA TYR A 62 7.30 3.67 -8.40
C TYR A 62 6.25 4.39 -7.57
N GLU A 63 6.09 4.00 -6.29
CA GLU A 63 5.19 4.65 -5.36
C GLU A 63 5.55 6.11 -5.16
N ASN A 64 6.81 6.46 -4.97
CA ASN A 64 7.19 7.86 -4.81
C ASN A 64 6.90 8.73 -6.04
N LYS A 65 6.86 8.15 -7.25
CA LYS A 65 6.53 8.86 -8.50
C LYS A 65 5.04 8.94 -8.78
N ASN A 66 4.31 7.84 -8.56
CA ASN A 66 2.90 7.70 -8.94
C ASN A 66 1.95 7.92 -7.76
N TYR A 67 2.41 7.61 -6.55
CA TYR A 67 1.75 7.79 -5.26
C TYR A 67 2.63 8.65 -4.31
N PRO A 68 3.16 9.82 -4.75
CA PRO A 68 4.09 10.61 -3.94
C PRO A 68 3.51 10.83 -2.55
N MET A 69 4.29 10.50 -1.51
CA MET A 69 3.95 10.74 -0.10
C MET A 69 3.91 12.26 0.22
N ASN A 70 3.00 12.99 -0.41
CA ASN A 70 2.31 14.07 0.25
C ASN A 70 1.07 13.41 0.86
N LYS A 71 1.08 13.18 2.18
CA LYS A 71 -0.09 12.83 3.01
C LYS A 71 -1.15 12.05 2.24
N SER A 72 -1.09 10.70 2.28
CA SER A 72 -2.11 9.82 1.67
C SER A 72 -3.46 10.52 1.73
N SER A 73 -3.96 10.90 0.56
CA SER A 73 -5.12 11.80 0.51
C SER A 73 -6.22 11.16 1.38
N PRO A 74 -6.93 11.93 2.21
CA PRO A 74 -7.79 11.37 3.26
C PRO A 74 -8.75 10.26 2.79
N HIS A 75 -9.12 10.26 1.50
CA HIS A 75 -9.89 9.22 0.84
C HIS A 75 -9.18 7.86 0.69
N ILE A 76 -7.88 7.83 0.40
CA ILE A 76 -7.08 6.59 0.31
C ILE A 76 -6.95 5.95 1.70
N ILE A 77 -6.67 6.75 2.73
CA ILE A 77 -6.64 6.27 4.12
C ILE A 77 -8.00 5.72 4.51
N LEU A 78 -9.07 6.41 4.14
CA LEU A 78 -10.43 5.95 4.40
C LEU A 78 -10.71 4.61 3.71
N GLN A 79 -10.37 4.46 2.42
CA GLN A 79 -10.57 3.22 1.67
C GLN A 79 -9.78 2.06 2.29
N HIS A 80 -8.51 2.29 2.65
CA HIS A 80 -7.69 1.27 3.28
C HIS A 80 -8.23 0.84 4.66
N LEU A 81 -8.72 1.78 5.47
CA LEU A 81 -9.35 1.48 6.75
C LEU A 81 -10.69 0.75 6.60
N MET A 82 -11.45 1.06 5.54
CA MET A 82 -12.67 0.34 5.22
C MET A 82 -12.39 -1.11 4.84
N GLU A 83 -11.40 -1.35 3.98
CA GLU A 83 -11.00 -2.70 3.56
C GLU A 83 -10.46 -3.52 4.73
N ALA A 84 -9.54 -2.94 5.51
CA ALA A 84 -8.92 -3.62 6.65
C ALA A 84 -9.91 -4.00 7.77
N ARG A 85 -11.07 -3.35 7.83
CA ARG A 85 -12.10 -3.57 8.86
C ARG A 85 -13.43 -4.07 8.31
N GLU A 86 -13.47 -4.42 7.02
CA GLU A 86 -14.67 -4.88 6.31
C GLU A 86 -15.87 -3.91 6.42
N ILE A 87 -15.60 -2.61 6.53
CA ILE A 87 -16.63 -1.57 6.68
C ILE A 87 -17.19 -1.19 5.32
N LYS A 88 -18.51 -1.16 5.21
CA LYS A 88 -19.21 -0.80 3.98
C LYS A 88 -19.44 0.70 3.90
N GLN A 89 -19.49 1.23 2.68
CA GLN A 89 -19.83 2.64 2.42
C GLN A 89 -21.17 3.07 3.06
N SER A 90 -22.12 2.14 3.18
CA SER A 90 -23.41 2.39 3.82
C SER A 90 -23.31 2.79 5.29
N GLU A 91 -22.29 2.31 6.01
CA GLU A 91 -22.10 2.64 7.44
C GLU A 91 -21.51 4.04 7.62
N LEU A 92 -20.77 4.53 6.62
CA LEU A 92 -20.25 5.88 6.62
C LEU A 92 -21.31 6.94 6.26
N VAL A 93 -22.49 6.53 5.80
CA VAL A 93 -23.59 7.45 5.50
C VAL A 93 -24.03 8.23 6.75
N GLU A 94 -23.91 7.64 7.94
CA GLU A 94 -24.20 8.35 9.20
C GLU A 94 -23.21 9.50 9.48
N ILE A 95 -21.97 9.39 8.98
CA ILE A 95 -20.92 10.40 9.17
C ILE A 95 -21.01 11.48 8.08
N PHE A 96 -21.30 11.09 6.84
CA PHE A 96 -21.26 11.97 5.66
C PHE A 96 -22.65 12.46 5.19
N GLY A 97 -23.72 11.90 5.73
CA GLY A 97 -25.11 12.30 5.51
C GLY A 97 -25.81 11.64 4.31
N SER A 98 -25.07 11.23 3.27
CA SER A 98 -25.66 10.55 2.11
C SER A 98 -24.66 9.63 1.41
N LYS A 99 -25.18 8.62 0.72
CA LYS A 99 -24.36 7.64 0.00
C LYS A 99 -23.63 8.28 -1.19
N GLU A 100 -24.23 9.28 -1.83
CA GLU A 100 -23.57 10.05 -2.90
C GLU A 100 -22.30 10.73 -2.37
N ILE A 101 -22.39 11.40 -1.21
CA ILE A 101 -21.24 12.10 -0.60
C ILE A 101 -20.15 11.10 -0.20
N VAL A 102 -20.52 9.94 0.36
CA VAL A 102 -19.55 8.89 0.70
C VAL A 102 -18.80 8.43 -0.55
N SER A 103 -19.50 8.18 -1.65
CA SER A 103 -18.88 7.77 -2.92
C SER A 103 -17.96 8.85 -3.48
N GLU A 104 -18.38 10.11 -3.46
CA GLU A 104 -17.55 11.25 -3.91
C GLU A 104 -16.27 11.40 -3.08
N ILE A 105 -16.35 11.16 -1.77
CA ILE A 105 -15.20 11.22 -0.89
C ILE A 105 -14.28 10.04 -1.15
N ILE A 106 -14.78 8.80 -1.25
CA ILE A 106 -13.97 7.61 -1.53
C ILE A 106 -13.27 7.72 -2.90
N ASP A 107 -13.96 8.26 -3.91
CA ASP A 107 -13.40 8.53 -5.23
C ASP A 107 -12.43 9.75 -5.24
N GLY A 108 -12.24 10.42 -4.11
CA GLY A 108 -11.37 11.61 -4.01
C GLY A 108 -11.89 12.86 -4.71
N LYS A 109 -13.14 12.84 -5.20
CA LYS A 109 -13.81 13.99 -5.86
C LYS A 109 -14.17 15.08 -4.86
N ARG A 110 -14.32 14.72 -3.59
CA ARG A 110 -14.67 15.64 -2.50
C ARG A 110 -13.72 15.51 -1.33
N ALA A 111 -13.29 16.65 -0.80
CA ALA A 111 -12.44 16.71 0.38
C ALA A 111 -13.22 16.42 1.67
N ILE A 112 -12.54 15.81 2.65
CA ILE A 112 -13.06 15.55 3.99
C ILE A 112 -12.96 16.83 4.82
N THR A 113 -14.05 17.26 5.45
CA THR A 113 -14.06 18.46 6.31
C THR A 113 -13.50 18.14 7.70
N GLU A 114 -13.01 19.16 8.44
CA GLU A 114 -12.47 18.96 9.80
C GLU A 114 -13.48 18.28 10.76
N THR A 115 -14.77 18.58 10.60
CA THR A 115 -15.85 17.92 11.36
C THR A 115 -15.93 16.43 11.05
N GLN A 116 -15.85 16.06 9.78
CA GLN A 116 -15.84 14.67 9.32
C GLN A 116 -14.55 13.95 9.73
N THR A 117 -13.41 14.63 9.70
CA THR A 117 -12.12 14.11 10.16
C THR A 117 -12.18 13.67 11.62
N LYS A 118 -12.82 14.46 12.51
CA LYS A 118 -13.01 14.09 13.92
C LYS A 118 -13.94 12.88 14.06
N ALA A 119 -15.09 12.92 13.39
CA ALA A 119 -16.05 11.81 13.42
C ALA A 119 -15.44 10.49 12.90
N LEU A 120 -14.61 10.55 11.85
CA LEU A 120 -13.86 9.40 11.35
C LEU A 120 -12.82 8.91 12.35
N GLY A 121 -12.10 9.81 13.01
CA GLY A 121 -11.15 9.45 14.07
C GLY A 121 -11.82 8.68 15.20
N ASP A 122 -13.00 9.13 15.63
CA ASP A 122 -13.79 8.47 16.67
C ASP A 122 -14.33 7.12 16.19
N PHE A 123 -14.90 7.06 14.98
CA PHE A 123 -15.45 5.84 14.39
C PHE A 123 -14.38 4.76 14.19
N PHE A 124 -13.26 5.12 13.56
CA PHE A 124 -12.14 4.21 13.32
C PHE A 124 -11.21 4.06 14.53
N HIS A 125 -11.40 4.78 15.63
CA HIS A 125 -10.49 4.76 16.79
C HIS A 125 -9.02 5.04 16.38
N VAL A 126 -8.83 6.00 15.48
CA VAL A 126 -7.51 6.42 14.98
C VAL A 126 -7.34 7.93 15.16
N SER A 127 -6.11 8.42 15.05
CA SER A 127 -5.87 9.87 15.15
C SER A 127 -6.56 10.59 13.99
N PRO A 128 -7.38 11.64 14.26
CA PRO A 128 -7.99 12.46 13.20
C PRO A 128 -6.94 13.06 12.25
N LYS A 129 -5.71 13.24 12.72
CA LYS A 129 -4.59 13.74 11.90
C LYS A 129 -4.31 12.91 10.65
N LEU A 130 -4.75 11.66 10.61
CA LEU A 130 -4.64 10.81 9.43
C LEU A 130 -5.51 11.33 8.27
N PHE A 131 -6.66 11.95 8.55
CA PHE A 131 -7.58 12.43 7.52
C PHE A 131 -7.43 13.93 7.23
N ILE A 132 -6.29 14.53 7.58
CA ILE A 132 -5.99 15.94 7.35
C ILE A 132 -5.03 16.06 6.17
N SER A 133 -5.46 16.73 5.08
CA SER A 133 -4.61 17.10 3.95
C SER A 133 -3.61 18.22 4.27
#